data_AF-A0A419V5H8-F1
#
_entry.id   AF-A0A419V5H8-F1
#
_cell.length_a   1.000
_cell.length_b   1.000
_cell.length_c   1.000
_cell.angle_alpha   90.00
_cell.angle_beta   90.00
_cell.angle_gamma   90.00
#
_symmetry.space_group_name_H-M   'P 1'
#
loop_
_entity.id
_entity.type
_entity.pdbx_description
1 polymer ?
#
loop_
_entity_poly.entity_id
_entity_poly.type
_entity_poly.pdbx_seq_one_letter_code
_entity_poly.pdbx_strand_id
1 'polypeptide(L)'
;MGYWQVPLIIKSNLHSLAHSLKGHVGIEIIYGTSDEERYYLTSPHFNFEEHEYEEAYYTAKGLLYIVNGVLKLFGISKFEPYQEEVMWRINEDEAHNYPIYVSNKEKMYEKILNPFISYETEVTKNGISDYVKLAYDNDLIREVFILYNLSQEDPLYFLANVYKIQEIIDFDKNNSDIEGLQNEELNILLKKNKKFNRYINTRDGSKIFSRHGAAKEKGPEEAPLFEDINTNTVNLIHKWIDIHLEDAYKIRYNKSYKPGEILEPMTDEDYDYFL
;
A
#
# COMPACT_ATOMS: atom_id res chain seq x y z
N MET A 1 8.59 -17.67 24.24
CA MET A 1 9.34 -16.74 23.39
C MET A 1 8.34 -15.69 22.99
N GLY A 2 8.56 -14.43 23.37
CA GLY A 2 7.60 -13.36 23.08
C GLY A 2 7.68 -12.87 21.63
N TYR A 3 6.70 -12.08 21.23
CA TYR A 3 6.65 -11.44 19.92
C TYR A 3 5.94 -10.10 19.96
N TRP A 4 6.26 -9.24 19.00
CA TRP A 4 5.68 -7.92 18.88
C TRP A 4 4.34 -7.92 18.14
N GLN A 5 3.45 -7.01 18.54
CA GLN A 5 2.17 -6.75 17.90
C GLN A 5 1.86 -5.24 17.92
N VAL A 6 1.06 -4.76 16.98
CA VAL A 6 0.54 -3.37 17.00
C VAL A 6 -0.98 -3.38 17.10
N PRO A 7 -1.58 -2.77 18.14
CA PRO A 7 -3.03 -2.70 18.25
C PRO A 7 -3.62 -1.85 17.14
N LEU A 8 -4.69 -2.33 16.50
CA LEU A 8 -5.36 -1.69 15.37
C LEU A 8 -6.80 -1.29 15.72
N ILE A 9 -7.25 -0.21 15.09
CA ILE A 9 -8.66 0.13 14.93
C ILE A 9 -9.13 -0.52 13.63
N ILE A 10 -10.08 -1.44 13.74
CA ILE A 10 -10.72 -2.07 12.60
C ILE A 10 -12.12 -1.48 12.40
N LYS A 11 -12.38 -1.01 11.18
CA LYS A 11 -13.72 -0.68 10.70
C LYS A 11 -14.41 -1.96 10.24
N SER A 12 -15.74 -2.01 10.32
CA SER A 12 -16.53 -3.25 10.14
C SER A 12 -16.23 -4.05 8.87
N ASN A 13 -15.73 -3.42 7.80
CA ASN A 13 -15.39 -4.06 6.53
C ASN A 13 -13.97 -4.67 6.46
N LEU A 14 -13.23 -4.75 7.57
CA LEU A 14 -11.88 -5.34 7.61
C LEU A 14 -11.81 -6.65 8.39
N HIS A 15 -12.93 -7.14 8.93
CA HIS A 15 -12.97 -8.36 9.73
C HIS A 15 -12.65 -9.60 8.89
N SER A 16 -13.35 -9.80 7.76
CA SER A 16 -13.07 -10.89 6.80
C SER A 16 -11.63 -10.82 6.28
N LEU A 17 -11.17 -9.61 5.95
CA LEU A 17 -9.82 -9.35 5.48
C LEU A 17 -8.76 -9.77 6.52
N ALA A 18 -8.98 -9.47 7.80
CA ALA A 18 -8.06 -9.82 8.88
C ALA A 18 -7.77 -11.34 8.92
N HIS A 19 -8.78 -12.17 8.67
CA HIS A 19 -8.61 -13.63 8.61
C HIS A 19 -7.87 -14.12 7.35
N SER A 20 -7.86 -13.32 6.28
CA SER A 20 -7.29 -13.71 4.98
C SER A 20 -5.84 -13.27 4.79
N LEU A 21 -5.37 -12.25 5.52
CA LEU A 21 -3.99 -11.75 5.45
C LEU A 21 -3.01 -12.73 6.07
N LYS A 22 -2.05 -13.21 5.27
CA LYS A 22 -1.05 -14.19 5.68
C LYS A 22 0.30 -13.91 5.03
N GLY A 23 1.35 -14.46 5.63
CA GLY A 23 2.72 -14.35 5.12
C GLY A 23 3.47 -13.18 5.75
N HIS A 24 3.74 -12.14 4.96
CA HIS A 24 4.53 -10.99 5.40
C HIS A 24 3.80 -10.12 6.44
N VAL A 25 2.48 -10.13 6.43
CA VAL A 25 1.63 -9.42 7.39
C VAL A 25 0.46 -10.31 7.77
N GLY A 26 0.17 -10.37 9.07
CA GLY A 26 -1.00 -11.03 9.62
C GLY A 26 -1.79 -10.09 10.53
N ILE A 27 -3.05 -10.44 10.76
CA ILE A 27 -3.89 -9.82 11.78
C ILE A 27 -4.30 -10.89 12.76
N GLU A 28 -3.96 -10.69 14.03
CA GLU A 28 -4.40 -11.54 15.12
C GLU A 28 -5.62 -10.93 15.80
N ILE A 29 -6.61 -11.76 16.08
CA ILE A 29 -7.87 -11.36 16.72
C ILE A 29 -7.90 -11.99 18.10
N ILE A 30 -8.03 -11.13 19.12
CA ILE A 30 -8.10 -11.56 20.52
C ILE A 30 -9.43 -11.10 21.08
N TYR A 31 -10.14 -12.04 21.70
CA TYR A 31 -11.43 -11.79 22.34
C TYR A 31 -11.20 -11.36 23.79
N GLY A 32 -11.68 -10.16 24.12
CA GLY A 32 -11.66 -9.64 25.47
C GLY A 32 -12.70 -10.31 26.37
N THR A 33 -12.66 -9.97 27.67
CA THR A 33 -13.60 -10.48 28.68
C THR A 33 -15.06 -10.06 28.49
N SER A 34 -15.33 -9.14 27.56
CA SER A 34 -16.67 -8.63 27.21
C SER A 34 -17.12 -9.04 25.80
N ASP A 35 -16.51 -10.09 25.21
CA ASP A 35 -16.67 -10.49 23.80
C ASP A 35 -16.27 -9.38 22.80
N GLU A 36 -15.54 -8.35 23.27
CA GLU A 36 -14.97 -7.33 22.42
C GLU A 36 -13.78 -7.90 21.63
N GLU A 37 -13.87 -7.82 20.31
CA GLU A 37 -12.79 -8.20 19.42
C GLU A 37 -11.72 -7.11 19.38
N ARG A 38 -10.47 -7.51 19.60
CA ARG A 38 -9.30 -6.66 19.45
C ARG A 38 -8.41 -7.20 18.35
N TYR A 39 -7.92 -6.30 17.51
CA TYR A 39 -7.17 -6.64 16.32
C TYR A 39 -5.75 -6.15 16.46
N TYR A 40 -4.80 -7.01 16.09
CA TYR A 40 -3.39 -6.75 16.25
C TYR A 40 -2.66 -7.05 14.95
N LEU A 41 -1.92 -6.08 14.42
CA LEU A 41 -0.97 -6.33 13.36
C LEU A 41 0.14 -7.22 13.90
N THR A 42 0.45 -8.29 13.19
CA THR A 42 1.57 -9.18 13.46
C THR A 42 2.41 -9.34 12.19
N SER A 43 3.71 -9.51 12.35
CA SER A 43 4.60 -9.79 11.23
C SER A 43 5.91 -10.39 11.70
N PRO A 44 6.49 -11.32 10.93
CA PRO A 44 7.86 -11.76 11.14
C PRO A 44 8.87 -10.60 11.04
N HIS A 45 8.56 -9.52 10.30
CA HIS A 45 9.52 -8.46 10.03
C HIS A 45 9.78 -7.50 11.17
N PHE A 46 8.94 -7.50 12.19
CA PHE A 46 9.15 -6.70 13.39
C PHE A 46 9.28 -7.54 14.67
N ASN A 47 9.64 -8.82 14.54
CA ASN A 47 9.86 -9.70 15.69
C ASN A 47 11.27 -9.55 16.29
N PHE A 48 11.62 -8.33 16.67
CA PHE A 48 12.88 -7.96 17.34
C PHE A 48 12.90 -8.38 18.81
N GLU A 49 14.02 -8.20 19.50
CA GLU A 49 14.07 -8.43 20.95
C GLU A 49 13.20 -7.41 21.72
N GLU A 50 12.76 -7.76 22.93
CA GLU A 50 11.85 -6.94 23.76
C GLU A 50 12.38 -5.52 24.03
N HIS A 51 13.70 -5.36 24.10
CA HIS A 51 14.32 -4.05 24.35
C HIS A 51 14.42 -3.18 23.08
N GLU A 52 14.15 -3.74 21.90
CA GLU A 52 14.19 -3.08 20.59
C GLU A 52 12.81 -2.57 20.14
N TYR A 53 11.95 -2.21 21.10
CA TYR A 53 10.55 -1.81 20.87
C TYR A 53 10.40 -0.67 19.84
N GLU A 54 11.34 0.26 19.77
CA GLU A 54 11.31 1.30 18.74
C GLU A 54 11.56 0.73 17.33
N GLU A 55 12.50 -0.21 17.16
CA GLU A 55 12.71 -0.88 15.86
C GLU A 55 11.44 -1.60 15.43
N ALA A 56 10.80 -2.32 16.36
CA ALA A 56 9.54 -3.00 16.10
C ALA A 56 8.44 -2.02 15.66
N TYR A 57 8.29 -0.91 16.39
CA TYR A 57 7.30 0.11 16.09
C TYR A 57 7.46 0.73 14.71
N TYR A 58 8.66 1.26 14.40
CA TYR A 58 8.88 1.95 13.13
C TYR A 58 8.81 0.99 11.94
N THR A 59 9.23 -0.26 12.13
CA THR A 59 9.11 -1.31 11.11
C THR A 59 7.64 -1.67 10.86
N ALA A 60 6.85 -1.85 11.92
CA ALA A 60 5.41 -2.08 11.81
C ALA A 60 4.68 -0.92 11.13
N LYS A 61 5.05 0.33 11.46
CA LYS A 61 4.54 1.52 10.76
C LYS A 61 4.90 1.50 9.27
N GLY A 62 6.14 1.17 8.91
CA GLY A 62 6.56 1.03 7.51
C GLY A 62 5.73 -0.01 6.75
N LEU A 63 5.48 -1.18 7.36
CA LEU A 63 4.61 -2.20 6.77
C LEU A 63 3.17 -1.69 6.59
N LEU A 64 2.62 -0.99 7.59
CA LEU A 64 1.28 -0.40 7.49
C LEU A 64 1.18 0.60 6.33
N TYR A 65 2.24 1.37 6.02
CA TYR A 65 2.25 2.24 4.84
C TYR A 65 2.08 1.46 3.54
N ILE A 66 2.78 0.32 3.41
CA ILE A 66 2.70 -0.55 2.23
C ILE A 66 1.32 -1.21 2.15
N VAL A 67 0.89 -1.86 3.24
CA VAL A 67 -0.41 -2.56 3.30
C VAL A 67 -1.55 -1.60 3.02
N ASN A 68 -1.57 -0.43 3.65
CA ASN A 68 -2.61 0.57 3.42
C ASN A 68 -2.60 1.12 1.98
N GLY A 69 -1.43 1.23 1.36
CA GLY A 69 -1.31 1.53 -0.08
C GLY A 69 -2.01 0.49 -0.93
N VAL A 70 -1.78 -0.79 -0.64
CA VAL A 70 -2.46 -1.91 -1.30
C VAL A 70 -3.97 -1.86 -1.04
N LEU A 71 -4.42 -1.75 0.22
CA LEU A 71 -5.85 -1.68 0.55
C LEU A 71 -6.58 -0.56 -0.20
N LYS A 72 -5.96 0.61 -0.30
CA LYS A 72 -6.52 1.75 -1.05
C LYS A 72 -6.69 1.45 -2.54
N LEU A 73 -5.80 0.67 -3.16
CA LEU A 73 -5.95 0.26 -4.57
C LEU A 73 -7.20 -0.60 -4.76
N PHE A 74 -7.47 -1.49 -3.80
CA PHE A 74 -8.66 -2.33 -3.79
C PHE A 74 -9.93 -1.61 -3.29
N GLY A 75 -9.87 -0.31 -2.98
CA GLY A 75 -11.02 0.46 -2.47
C GLY A 75 -11.41 0.10 -1.02
N ILE A 76 -10.49 -0.49 -0.26
CA ILE A 76 -10.72 -0.97 1.11
C ILE A 76 -10.26 0.09 2.13
N SER A 77 -10.93 0.13 3.28
CA SER A 77 -10.55 0.97 4.42
C SER A 77 -9.12 0.67 4.87
N LYS A 78 -8.33 1.71 5.20
CA LYS A 78 -6.99 1.51 5.78
C LYS A 78 -7.05 0.93 7.20
N PHE A 79 -6.02 0.19 7.59
CA PHE A 79 -5.74 -0.10 8.99
C PHE A 79 -5.18 1.15 9.68
N GLU A 80 -5.69 1.45 10.87
CA GLU A 80 -5.23 2.55 11.71
C GLU A 80 -4.66 1.98 13.01
N PRO A 81 -3.45 2.37 13.44
CA PRO A 81 -2.98 1.99 14.77
C PRO A 81 -3.88 2.64 15.83
N TYR A 82 -4.23 1.87 16.87
CA TYR A 82 -5.07 2.35 17.96
C TYR A 82 -4.40 3.50 18.73
N GLN A 83 -3.10 3.36 18.97
CA GLN A 83 -2.25 4.34 19.63
C GLN A 83 -0.83 4.29 19.05
N GLU A 84 0.00 5.28 19.40
CA GLU A 84 1.44 5.26 19.10
C GLU A 84 2.15 4.31 20.08
N GLU A 85 1.89 3.00 19.97
CA GLU A 85 2.47 1.98 20.85
C GLU A 85 2.71 0.65 20.11
N VAL A 86 3.58 -0.18 20.68
CA VAL A 86 3.68 -1.62 20.36
C VAL A 86 3.48 -2.45 21.62
N MET A 87 3.03 -3.68 21.44
CA MET A 87 2.79 -4.65 22.50
C MET A 87 3.72 -5.84 22.34
N TRP A 88 4.49 -6.17 23.38
CA TRP A 88 5.25 -7.41 23.47
C TRP A 88 4.38 -8.48 24.13
N ARG A 89 4.03 -9.53 23.39
CA ARG A 89 3.19 -10.63 23.86
C ARG A 89 4.05 -11.84 24.15
N ILE A 90 4.00 -12.35 25.38
CA ILE A 90 4.73 -13.56 25.81
C ILE A 90 3.85 -14.80 25.66
N ASN A 91 2.56 -14.66 26.02
CA ASN A 91 1.52 -15.68 25.92
C ASN A 91 0.12 -15.01 25.86
N GLU A 92 -0.95 -15.79 25.95
CA GLU A 92 -2.34 -15.26 25.89
C GLU A 92 -2.64 -14.28 27.04
N ASP A 93 -2.09 -14.54 28.22
CA ASP A 93 -2.39 -13.81 29.46
C ASP A 93 -1.37 -12.71 29.81
N GLU A 94 -0.19 -12.73 29.19
CA GLU A 94 0.95 -11.88 29.51
C GLU A 94 1.41 -11.04 28.32
N ALA A 95 1.25 -9.72 28.43
CA ALA A 95 1.70 -8.75 27.45
C ALA A 95 2.15 -7.43 28.10
N HIS A 96 3.15 -6.79 27.50
CA HIS A 96 3.71 -5.51 27.94
C HIS A 96 3.52 -4.45 26.85
N ASN A 97 2.99 -3.28 27.21
CA ASN A 97 2.81 -2.16 26.28
C ASN A 97 4.00 -1.20 26.34
N TYR A 98 4.46 -0.79 25.16
CA TYR A 98 5.58 0.14 24.97
C TYR A 98 5.09 1.35 24.17
N PRO A 99 4.69 2.43 24.86
CA PRO A 99 4.30 3.68 24.20
C PRO A 99 5.50 4.41 23.59
N ILE A 100 5.28 5.02 22.43
CA ILE A 100 6.27 5.83 21.72
C ILE A 100 5.97 7.30 21.98
N TYR A 101 6.73 7.89 22.90
CA TYR A 101 6.52 9.28 23.32
C TYR A 101 7.16 10.32 22.39
N VAL A 102 8.20 9.93 21.65
CA VAL A 102 8.95 10.84 20.77
C VAL A 102 9.07 10.24 19.38
N SER A 103 8.54 10.98 18.40
CA SER A 103 8.69 10.66 16.99
C SER A 103 10.14 10.86 16.54
N ASN A 104 10.75 9.81 16.01
CA ASN A 104 12.04 9.82 15.32
C ASN A 104 11.78 9.76 13.81
N LYS A 105 11.90 10.91 13.15
CA LYS A 105 11.63 11.04 11.72
C LYS A 105 12.66 10.33 10.84
N GLU A 106 13.92 10.27 11.27
CA GLU A 106 14.97 9.58 10.50
C GLU A 106 14.72 8.08 10.48
N LYS A 107 14.40 7.50 11.64
CA LYS A 107 14.04 6.09 11.76
C LYS A 107 12.74 5.77 11.02
N MET A 108 11.74 6.64 11.09
CA MET A 108 10.53 6.50 10.29
C MET A 108 10.84 6.49 8.79
N TYR A 109 11.69 7.41 8.32
CA TYR A 109 12.09 7.47 6.91
C TYR A 109 12.80 6.19 6.46
N GLU A 110 13.75 5.71 7.24
CA GLU A 110 14.47 4.45 6.98
C GLU A 110 13.50 3.27 6.86
N LYS A 111 12.61 3.09 7.85
CA LYS A 111 11.70 1.93 7.89
C LYS A 111 10.56 2.02 6.87
N ILE A 112 10.14 3.22 6.45
CA ILE A 112 9.20 3.35 5.32
C ILE A 112 9.85 2.81 4.04
N LEU A 113 11.11 3.14 3.77
CA LEU A 113 11.78 2.75 2.50
C LEU A 113 11.92 1.24 2.36
N ASN A 114 12.23 0.54 3.46
CA ASN A 114 12.26 -0.91 3.50
C ASN A 114 12.00 -1.45 4.91
N PRO A 115 10.75 -1.82 5.24
CA PRO A 115 10.43 -2.45 6.53
C PRO A 115 10.66 -3.96 6.53
N PHE A 116 11.11 -4.55 5.41
CA PHE A 116 11.21 -5.99 5.30
C PHE A 116 12.57 -6.51 5.76
N ILE A 117 12.54 -7.52 6.62
CA ILE A 117 13.68 -8.43 6.86
C ILE A 117 13.53 -9.68 6.00
N SER A 118 14.64 -10.36 5.69
CA SER A 118 14.64 -11.61 4.92
C SER A 118 13.71 -12.65 5.56
N TYR A 119 12.62 -12.97 4.89
CA TYR A 119 11.63 -13.96 5.33
C TYR A 119 10.92 -14.52 4.10
N GLU A 120 11.05 -15.82 3.87
CA GLU A 120 10.40 -16.47 2.75
C GLU A 120 8.95 -16.84 3.12
N THR A 121 8.03 -16.46 2.25
CA THR A 121 6.63 -16.87 2.33
C THR A 121 6.18 -17.41 1.00
N GLU A 122 5.27 -18.38 1.05
CA GLU A 122 4.59 -18.84 -0.14
C GLU A 122 3.56 -17.81 -0.61
N VAL A 123 3.32 -17.82 -1.92
CA VAL A 123 2.21 -17.11 -2.55
C VAL A 123 0.90 -17.71 -2.08
N THR A 124 -0.05 -16.88 -1.66
CA THR A 124 -1.31 -17.35 -1.07
C THR A 124 -2.48 -17.34 -2.05
N LYS A 125 -2.31 -16.73 -3.24
CA LYS A 125 -3.38 -16.47 -4.22
C LYS A 125 -4.47 -15.53 -3.68
N ASN A 126 -4.11 -14.71 -2.70
CA ASN A 126 -4.94 -13.64 -2.16
C ASN A 126 -4.43 -12.31 -2.70
N GLY A 127 -5.32 -11.53 -3.34
CA GLY A 127 -5.03 -10.23 -3.96
C GLY A 127 -4.10 -9.35 -3.14
N ILE A 128 -4.43 -9.13 -1.87
CA ILE A 128 -3.68 -8.19 -1.03
C ILE A 128 -2.37 -8.80 -0.56
N SER A 129 -2.37 -10.07 -0.15
CA SER A 129 -1.16 -10.74 0.33
C SER A 129 -0.12 -10.90 -0.78
N ASP A 130 -0.55 -11.19 -2.01
CA ASP A 130 0.34 -11.35 -3.17
C ASP A 130 0.92 -9.99 -3.61
N TYR A 131 0.15 -8.89 -3.50
CA TYR A 131 0.67 -7.54 -3.71
C TYR A 131 1.74 -7.20 -2.65
N VAL A 132 1.48 -7.49 -1.36
CA VAL A 132 2.46 -7.28 -0.30
C VAL A 132 3.72 -8.14 -0.52
N LYS A 133 3.56 -9.39 -0.98
CA LYS A 133 4.69 -10.26 -1.37
C LYS A 133 5.52 -9.61 -2.49
N LEU A 134 4.90 -9.10 -3.55
CA LEU A 134 5.65 -8.38 -4.58
C LEU A 134 6.41 -7.16 -4.06
N ALA A 135 5.85 -6.40 -3.12
CA ALA A 135 6.57 -5.28 -2.49
C ALA A 135 7.76 -5.74 -1.62
N TYR A 136 7.70 -6.96 -1.09
CA TYR A 136 8.84 -7.58 -0.43
C TYR A 136 9.96 -7.89 -1.45
N ASP A 137 9.63 -8.46 -2.61
CA ASP A 137 10.62 -8.88 -3.61
C ASP A 137 11.13 -7.76 -4.54
N ASN A 138 10.34 -6.70 -4.73
CA ASN A 138 10.63 -5.64 -5.69
C ASN A 138 10.49 -4.26 -5.03
N ASP A 139 11.60 -3.51 -5.02
CA ASP A 139 11.72 -2.19 -4.40
C ASP A 139 10.94 -1.10 -5.15
N LEU A 140 10.88 -1.16 -6.48
CA LEU A 140 10.06 -0.23 -7.29
C LEU A 140 8.55 -0.42 -6.98
N ILE A 141 8.10 -1.67 -6.85
CA ILE A 141 6.71 -1.97 -6.47
C ILE A 141 6.41 -1.43 -5.08
N ARG A 142 7.32 -1.67 -4.13
CA ARG A 142 7.22 -1.12 -2.77
C ARG A 142 7.10 0.39 -2.78
N GLU A 143 7.96 1.08 -3.54
CA GLU A 143 7.94 2.53 -3.65
C GLU A 143 6.59 3.03 -4.22
N VAL A 144 6.06 2.37 -5.25
CA VAL A 144 4.74 2.72 -5.82
C VAL A 144 3.62 2.61 -4.79
N PHE A 145 3.58 1.56 -3.98
CA PHE A 145 2.55 1.43 -2.93
C PHE A 145 2.69 2.48 -1.84
N ILE A 146 3.91 2.81 -1.43
CA ILE A 146 4.17 3.88 -0.45
C ILE A 146 3.72 5.24 -1.00
N LEU A 147 4.13 5.57 -2.23
CA LEU A 147 3.75 6.82 -2.89
C LEU A 147 2.24 6.92 -3.09
N TYR A 148 1.59 5.83 -3.46
CA TYR A 148 0.14 5.78 -3.59
C TYR A 148 -0.55 5.94 -2.23
N ASN A 149 -0.06 5.29 -1.17
CA ASN A 149 -0.60 5.51 0.17
C ASN A 149 -0.53 6.99 0.56
N LEU A 150 0.64 7.62 0.38
CA LEU A 150 0.89 9.03 0.66
C LEU A 150 0.04 9.98 -0.21
N SER A 151 -0.20 9.63 -1.48
CA SER A 151 -1.02 10.45 -2.38
C SER A 151 -2.47 10.55 -1.90
N GLN A 152 -2.95 9.57 -1.14
CA GLN A 152 -4.30 9.51 -0.58
C GLN A 152 -4.39 10.06 0.85
N GLU A 153 -3.27 10.43 1.50
CA GLU A 153 -3.28 10.95 2.87
C GLU A 153 -3.48 12.47 2.93
N ASP A 154 -2.85 13.20 2.01
CA ASP A 154 -2.94 14.66 1.94
C ASP A 154 -3.10 15.12 0.48
N PRO A 155 -4.12 15.93 0.14
CA PRO A 155 -4.30 16.48 -1.20
C PRO A 155 -3.08 17.22 -1.75
N LEU A 156 -2.23 17.79 -0.88
CA LEU A 156 -0.99 18.47 -1.29
C LEU A 156 0.02 17.52 -1.95
N TYR A 157 0.02 16.24 -1.57
CA TYR A 157 0.95 15.26 -2.11
C TYR A 157 0.38 14.46 -3.30
N PHE A 158 -0.93 14.56 -3.56
CA PHE A 158 -1.61 13.76 -4.57
C PHE A 158 -0.94 13.84 -5.95
N LEU A 159 -0.89 15.03 -6.56
CA LEU A 159 -0.38 15.19 -7.92
C LEU A 159 1.13 14.87 -8.04
N ALA A 160 1.92 15.25 -7.04
CA ALA A 160 3.35 14.99 -7.04
C ALA A 160 3.66 13.48 -6.96
N ASN A 161 2.95 12.75 -6.11
CA ASN A 161 3.15 11.30 -5.96
C ASN A 161 2.57 10.52 -7.14
N VAL A 162 1.40 10.89 -7.65
CA VAL A 162 0.84 10.30 -8.88
C VAL A 162 1.82 10.42 -10.04
N TYR A 163 2.44 11.60 -10.20
CA TYR A 163 3.42 11.82 -11.25
C TYR A 163 4.67 10.95 -11.07
N LYS A 164 5.19 10.81 -9.84
CA LYS A 164 6.32 9.92 -9.55
C LYS A 164 6.00 8.45 -9.85
N ILE A 165 4.80 7.99 -9.51
CA ILE A 165 4.34 6.63 -9.84
C ILE A 165 4.39 6.40 -11.35
N GLN A 166 3.95 7.39 -12.15
CA GLN A 166 4.05 7.31 -13.60
C GLN A 166 5.51 7.25 -14.09
N GLU A 167 6.41 8.05 -13.50
CA GLU A 167 7.85 8.01 -13.82
C GLU A 167 8.45 6.63 -13.51
N ILE A 168 8.11 6.04 -12.36
CA ILE A 168 8.59 4.71 -11.96
C ILE A 168 8.11 3.62 -12.92
N ILE A 169 6.82 3.59 -13.24
CA ILE A 169 6.25 2.57 -14.13
C ILE A 169 6.79 2.73 -15.57
N ASP A 170 6.95 3.97 -16.05
CA ASP A 170 7.56 4.24 -17.37
C ASP A 170 9.05 3.86 -17.37
N PHE A 171 9.76 4.08 -16.27
CA PHE A 171 11.15 3.63 -16.11
C PHE A 171 11.24 2.10 -16.15
N ASP A 172 10.49 1.39 -15.31
CA ASP A 172 10.49 -0.07 -15.24
C ASP A 172 10.17 -0.69 -16.61
N LYS A 173 9.12 -0.20 -17.28
CA LYS A 173 8.76 -0.63 -18.63
C LYS A 173 9.90 -0.55 -19.66
N ASN A 174 10.78 0.45 -19.54
CA ASN A 174 11.84 0.67 -20.52
C ASN A 174 13.18 0.01 -20.14
N ASN A 175 13.31 -0.48 -18.91
CA ASN A 175 14.57 -1.01 -18.37
C ASN A 175 14.48 -2.45 -17.83
N SER A 176 13.28 -3.02 -17.75
CA SER A 176 13.03 -4.39 -17.31
C SER A 176 12.98 -5.38 -18.47
N ASP A 177 13.41 -6.61 -18.21
CA ASP A 177 13.37 -7.73 -19.16
C ASP A 177 12.00 -8.43 -19.20
N ILE A 178 11.02 -7.99 -18.39
CA ILE A 178 9.67 -8.57 -18.36
C ILE A 178 8.94 -8.23 -19.66
N GLU A 179 8.79 -9.22 -20.54
CA GLU A 179 8.14 -9.07 -21.85
C GLU A 179 6.71 -8.50 -21.74
N GLY A 180 5.99 -8.89 -20.69
CA GLY A 180 4.64 -8.42 -20.39
C GLY A 180 4.53 -6.89 -20.24
N LEU A 181 5.61 -6.17 -19.93
CA LEU A 181 5.59 -4.70 -19.82
C LEU A 181 5.46 -3.99 -21.18
N GLN A 182 5.65 -4.69 -22.30
CA GLN A 182 5.33 -4.16 -23.63
C GLN A 182 3.84 -4.28 -24.00
N ASN A 183 3.01 -4.76 -23.07
CA ASN A 183 1.57 -4.91 -23.25
C ASN A 183 0.87 -3.62 -23.73
N GLU A 184 -0.02 -3.76 -24.71
CA GLU A 184 -0.72 -2.61 -25.34
C GLU A 184 -1.66 -1.88 -24.36
N GLU A 185 -2.33 -2.62 -23.47
CA GLU A 185 -3.23 -2.04 -22.48
C GLU A 185 -2.45 -1.19 -21.46
N LEU A 186 -1.30 -1.68 -20.98
CA LEU A 186 -0.41 -0.89 -20.12
C LEU A 186 0.05 0.40 -20.83
N ASN A 187 0.40 0.31 -22.11
CA ASN A 187 0.76 1.48 -22.93
C ASN A 187 -0.40 2.49 -23.06
N ILE A 188 -1.63 2.02 -23.21
CA ILE A 188 -2.82 2.88 -23.28
C ILE A 188 -3.03 3.58 -21.92
N LEU A 189 -2.91 2.86 -20.80
CA LEU A 189 -3.06 3.42 -19.45
C LEU A 189 -1.96 4.45 -19.13
N LEU A 190 -0.71 4.18 -19.51
CA LEU A 190 0.39 5.14 -19.40
C LEU A 190 0.10 6.41 -20.20
N LYS A 191 -0.34 6.26 -21.47
CA LYS A 191 -0.69 7.41 -22.31
C LYS A 191 -1.84 8.22 -21.72
N LYS A 192 -2.87 7.57 -21.14
CA LYS A 192 -3.98 8.26 -20.46
C LYS A 192 -3.47 9.10 -19.29
N ASN A 193 -2.61 8.51 -18.44
CA ASN A 193 -2.02 9.21 -17.30
C ASN A 193 -1.12 10.39 -17.72
N LYS A 194 -0.29 10.21 -18.75
CA LYS A 194 0.59 11.27 -19.28
C LYS A 194 -0.17 12.50 -19.78
N LYS A 195 -1.48 12.39 -20.10
CA LYS A 195 -2.31 13.57 -20.46
C LYS A 195 -2.43 14.56 -19.31
N PHE A 196 -2.32 14.11 -18.06
CA PHE A 196 -2.40 14.97 -16.88
C PHE A 196 -1.09 15.69 -16.57
N ASN A 197 0.03 15.33 -17.22
CA ASN A 197 1.35 15.88 -16.90
C ASN A 197 1.39 17.40 -17.01
N ARG A 198 0.73 17.97 -18.03
CA ARG A 198 0.68 19.43 -18.19
C ARG A 198 -0.08 20.10 -17.04
N TYR A 199 -1.18 19.50 -16.57
CA TYR A 199 -1.90 19.98 -15.40
C TYR A 199 -1.02 19.92 -14.14
N ILE A 200 -0.35 18.78 -13.90
CA ILE A 200 0.49 18.53 -12.73
C ILE A 200 1.74 19.43 -12.70
N ASN A 201 2.38 19.62 -13.85
CA ASN A 201 3.69 20.28 -13.93
C ASN A 201 3.61 21.80 -14.09
N THR A 202 2.43 22.39 -14.29
CA THR A 202 2.31 23.84 -14.49
C THR A 202 1.58 24.52 -13.34
N ARG A 203 2.13 25.67 -12.90
CA ARG A 203 1.49 26.53 -11.90
C ARG A 203 0.14 27.05 -12.38
N ASP A 204 0.00 27.33 -13.66
CA ASP A 204 -1.26 27.75 -14.26
C ASP A 204 -2.33 26.64 -14.21
N GLY A 205 -1.92 25.38 -14.39
CA GLY A 205 -2.80 24.21 -14.26
C GLY A 205 -3.23 23.94 -12.82
N SER A 206 -2.29 23.57 -11.96
CA SER A 206 -2.57 23.01 -10.63
C SER A 206 -2.17 23.91 -9.46
N LYS A 207 -1.71 25.14 -9.72
CA LYS A 207 -1.42 26.18 -8.71
C LYS A 207 -0.43 25.68 -7.64
N ILE A 208 -0.87 25.63 -6.38
CA ILE A 208 -0.04 25.21 -5.25
C ILE A 208 0.31 23.73 -5.28
N PHE A 209 -0.46 22.93 -6.04
CA PHE A 209 -0.25 21.49 -6.21
C PHE A 209 0.72 21.17 -7.36
N SER A 210 1.26 22.19 -8.03
CA SER A 210 2.16 21.97 -9.14
C SER A 210 3.53 21.45 -8.68
N ARG A 211 4.08 20.48 -9.42
CA ARG A 211 5.44 19.97 -9.21
C ARG A 211 6.51 21.05 -9.46
N HIS A 212 6.24 21.98 -10.38
CA HIS A 212 7.17 23.07 -10.69
C HIS A 212 6.69 24.40 -10.10
N GLY A 213 7.65 25.22 -9.68
CA GLY A 213 7.39 26.50 -9.03
C GLY A 213 6.92 27.59 -9.99
N ALA A 214 7.64 28.71 -10.06
CA ALA A 214 7.20 29.93 -10.75
C ALA A 214 7.27 29.89 -12.30
N ALA A 215 7.31 28.70 -12.92
CA ALA A 215 7.39 28.56 -14.37
C ALA A 215 6.12 29.15 -15.03
N LYS A 216 6.31 29.91 -16.12
CA LYS A 216 5.22 30.61 -16.86
C LYS A 216 4.57 29.76 -17.95
N GLU A 217 4.75 28.44 -17.92
CA GLU A 217 4.11 27.56 -18.89
C GLU A 217 2.59 27.57 -18.70
N LYS A 218 1.86 27.70 -19.80
CA LYS A 218 0.40 27.65 -19.78
C LYS A 218 -0.07 26.25 -19.42
N GLY A 219 -1.03 26.15 -18.52
CA GLY A 219 -1.71 24.91 -18.18
C GLY A 219 -2.60 24.41 -19.32
N PRO A 220 -3.29 23.28 -19.11
CA PRO A 220 -4.39 22.88 -19.98
C PRO A 220 -5.55 23.89 -19.88
N GLU A 221 -6.39 23.94 -20.91
CA GLU A 221 -7.57 24.83 -20.94
C GLU A 221 -8.62 24.43 -19.90
N GLU A 222 -8.77 23.12 -19.67
CA GLU A 222 -9.68 22.55 -18.68
C GLU A 222 -8.90 21.75 -17.63
N ALA A 223 -9.27 21.96 -16.37
CA ALA A 223 -8.72 21.16 -15.27
C ALA A 223 -9.37 19.77 -15.28
N PRO A 224 -8.59 18.68 -15.25
CA PRO A 224 -9.13 17.33 -15.10
C PRO A 224 -9.81 17.18 -13.74
N LEU A 225 -10.78 16.26 -13.65
CA LEU A 225 -11.36 15.90 -12.36
C LEU A 225 -10.35 15.09 -11.55
N PHE A 226 -10.37 15.28 -10.23
CA PHE A 226 -9.57 14.48 -9.31
C PHE A 226 -9.82 12.99 -9.52
N GLU A 227 -11.09 12.59 -9.65
CA GLU A 227 -11.49 11.21 -9.84
C GLU A 227 -10.90 10.59 -11.11
N ASP A 228 -10.85 11.36 -12.21
CA ASP A 228 -10.26 10.90 -13.46
C ASP A 228 -8.76 10.60 -13.30
N ILE A 229 -8.03 11.44 -12.57
CA ILE A 229 -6.61 11.21 -12.28
C ILE A 229 -6.45 9.97 -11.41
N ASN A 230 -7.24 9.88 -10.33
CA ASN A 230 -7.15 8.78 -9.36
C ASN A 230 -7.49 7.43 -10.01
N THR A 231 -8.64 7.32 -10.68
CA THR A 231 -9.06 6.10 -11.38
C THR A 231 -8.02 5.67 -12.42
N ASN A 232 -7.51 6.59 -13.24
CA ASN A 232 -6.48 6.22 -14.23
C ASN A 232 -5.16 5.78 -13.58
N THR A 233 -4.80 6.35 -12.43
CA THR A 233 -3.60 5.96 -11.67
C THR A 233 -3.77 4.55 -11.09
N VAL A 234 -4.91 4.28 -10.44
CA VAL A 234 -5.24 2.96 -9.88
C VAL A 234 -5.17 1.88 -10.96
N ASN A 235 -5.77 2.13 -12.14
CA ASN A 235 -5.78 1.17 -13.24
C ASN A 235 -4.38 0.90 -13.79
N LEU A 236 -3.57 1.95 -13.88
CA LEU A 236 -2.19 1.84 -14.30
C LEU A 236 -1.38 0.97 -13.32
N ILE A 237 -1.53 1.21 -12.01
CA ILE A 237 -0.85 0.43 -10.98
C ILE A 237 -1.32 -1.02 -11.03
N HIS A 238 -2.62 -1.31 -11.01
CA HIS A 238 -3.13 -2.68 -11.08
C HIS A 238 -2.61 -3.43 -12.30
N LYS A 239 -2.70 -2.83 -13.49
CA LYS A 239 -2.23 -3.50 -14.71
C LYS A 239 -0.73 -3.79 -14.64
N TRP A 240 0.05 -2.87 -14.11
CA TRP A 240 1.48 -3.03 -13.94
C TRP A 240 1.80 -4.14 -12.93
N ILE A 241 1.12 -4.18 -11.78
CA ILE A 241 1.30 -5.23 -10.78
C ILE A 241 0.87 -6.59 -11.31
N ASP A 242 -0.25 -6.70 -12.03
CA ASP A 242 -0.71 -7.97 -12.59
C ASP A 242 0.32 -8.57 -13.57
N ILE A 243 1.02 -7.74 -14.33
CA ILE A 243 2.12 -8.18 -15.20
C ILE A 243 3.28 -8.76 -14.37
N HIS A 244 3.66 -8.09 -13.28
CA HIS A 244 4.71 -8.57 -12.37
C HIS A 244 4.32 -9.86 -11.64
N LEU A 245 3.06 -9.99 -11.18
CA LEU A 245 2.54 -11.20 -10.57
C LEU A 245 2.54 -12.38 -11.55
N GLU A 246 2.17 -12.13 -12.80
CA GLU A 246 2.19 -13.16 -13.83
C GLU A 246 3.61 -13.61 -14.13
N ASP A 247 4.56 -12.67 -14.24
CA ASP A 247 5.95 -12.99 -14.53
C ASP A 247 6.60 -13.78 -13.39
N ALA A 248 6.54 -13.24 -12.17
CA ALA A 248 7.20 -13.80 -10.99
C ALA A 248 6.52 -15.08 -10.46
N TYR A 249 5.19 -15.12 -10.45
CA TYR A 249 4.42 -16.14 -9.73
C TYR A 249 3.42 -16.92 -10.57
N LYS A 250 3.31 -16.61 -11.87
CA LYS A 250 2.33 -17.23 -12.78
C LYS A 250 0.89 -17.07 -12.29
N ILE A 251 0.61 -15.99 -11.55
CA ILE A 251 -0.72 -15.61 -11.08
C ILE A 251 -1.32 -14.64 -12.09
N ARG A 252 -2.60 -14.83 -12.43
CA ARG A 252 -3.40 -13.84 -13.14
C ARG A 252 -4.69 -13.62 -12.37
N TYR A 253 -4.96 -12.39 -11.95
CA TYR A 253 -6.29 -12.03 -11.50
C TYR A 253 -7.17 -11.76 -12.73
N ASN A 254 -8.17 -12.62 -12.93
CA ASN A 254 -9.09 -12.53 -14.08
C ASN A 254 -10.08 -11.35 -14.02
N LYS A 255 -9.98 -10.47 -13.00
CA LYS A 255 -10.76 -9.24 -12.99
C LYS A 255 -10.12 -8.27 -13.99
N SER A 256 -10.59 -8.33 -15.23
CA SER A 256 -10.41 -7.23 -16.18
C SER A 256 -11.02 -5.99 -15.54
N TYR A 257 -10.19 -5.15 -14.92
CA TYR A 257 -10.63 -3.87 -14.40
C TYR A 257 -11.17 -3.05 -15.57
N LYS A 258 -12.48 -2.80 -15.61
CA LYS A 258 -13.05 -1.94 -16.65
C LYS A 258 -12.85 -0.48 -16.25
N PRO A 259 -12.15 0.33 -17.07
CA PRO A 259 -11.95 1.74 -16.76
C PRO A 259 -13.31 2.45 -16.56
N GLY A 260 -13.54 2.98 -15.35
CA GLY A 260 -14.75 3.72 -14.99
C GLY A 260 -15.82 2.93 -14.22
N GLU A 261 -15.62 1.64 -13.95
CA GLU A 261 -16.37 0.97 -12.88
C GLU A 261 -15.73 1.38 -11.55
N ILE A 262 -16.50 2.06 -10.69
CA ILE A 262 -16.17 2.14 -9.26
C ILE A 262 -16.03 0.69 -8.82
N LEU A 263 -14.85 0.29 -8.35
CA LEU A 263 -14.75 -0.97 -7.60
C LEU A 263 -15.74 -0.81 -6.46
N GLU A 264 -16.87 -1.50 -6.52
CA GLU A 264 -17.67 -1.65 -5.32
C GLU A 264 -16.71 -2.18 -4.26
N PRO A 265 -16.63 -1.53 -3.08
CA PRO A 265 -15.72 -1.98 -2.04
C PRO A 265 -15.97 -3.47 -1.84
N MET A 266 -14.91 -4.27 -1.99
CA MET A 266 -15.02 -5.73 -1.84
C MET A 266 -15.79 -6.01 -0.55
N THR A 267 -16.92 -6.69 -0.71
CA THR A 267 -17.76 -7.10 0.41
C THR A 267 -17.08 -8.27 1.12
N ASP A 268 -17.47 -8.57 2.36
CA ASP A 268 -16.95 -9.74 3.07
C ASP A 268 -17.13 -11.03 2.24
N GLU A 269 -18.17 -11.10 1.41
CA GLU A 269 -18.47 -12.21 0.48
C GLU A 269 -17.46 -12.33 -0.68
N ASP A 270 -16.75 -11.26 -1.05
CA ASP A 270 -15.73 -11.28 -2.10
C ASP A 270 -14.40 -11.91 -1.65
N TYR A 271 -14.21 -12.10 -0.33
CA TYR A 271 -13.04 -12.77 0.25
C TYR A 271 -13.26 -14.26 0.54
N ASP A 272 -14.50 -14.75 0.37
CA ASP A 272 -14.84 -16.18 0.43
C ASP A 272 -14.42 -16.90 -0.86
N TYR A 273 -13.11 -16.92 -1.14
CA TYR A 273 -12.51 -17.88 -2.07
C TYR A 273 -11.69 -18.91 -1.29
N PHE A 274 -12.37 -19.69 -0.47
CA PHE A 274 -11.94 -21.05 -0.16
C PHE A 274 -12.26 -21.96 -1.35
N LEU A 275 -11.28 -22.16 -2.23
CA LEU A 275 -11.03 -23.44 -2.91
C LEU A 275 -9.53 -23.64 -3.11
#